data_AF-A0A1Y3AU37-F1
#
_entry.id   AF-A0A1Y3AU37-F1
#
_cell.length_a   1.000
_cell.length_b   1.000
_cell.length_c   1.000
_cell.angle_alpha   90.00
_cell.angle_beta   90.00
_cell.angle_gamma   90.00
#
_symmetry.space_group_name_H-M   'P 1'
#
loop_
_entity.id
_entity.type
_entity.pdbx_description
1 polymer ?
#
loop_
_entity_poly.entity_id
_entity_poly.type
_entity_poly.pdbx_seq_one_letter_code
_entity_poly.pdbx_strand_id
1 'polypeptide(L)'
;STLLLPPALSLNQCRVKNAGPEPKIRELCHNVEELDLASNNIIDIDEVYKIVRAMPNLRFVNLSENDLSKCNRYSSKSIGSINRQKLEKIKSLVLNNTHIPWSGVELLLNIMPSIVDLHLSLNNYESIQLNAKKTYPNIKFLYLSGNPKLCNWNDIKLLMKTFPKLEALTMADCNIISIPEHVLIHLKNLISLNISNWPINSWISIDHLNRLPKLIKLRCQGIPVLNRFDTADERRQHLIARLPRIQRLNGSDISDDERVFAERAFIRWFIANPEESKPTRFFELQEIHGRVEPLAEVNLSPPKYA
;
A
#
# COMPACT_ATOMS: atom_id res chain seq x y z
N SER A 1 41.39 -4.07 18.38
CA SER A 1 40.52 -4.57 17.30
C SER A 1 39.55 -3.46 16.93
N THR A 2 39.47 -3.09 15.67
CA THR A 2 38.48 -2.11 15.19
C THR A 2 37.10 -2.77 15.26
N LEU A 3 36.16 -2.19 16.02
CA LEU A 3 34.79 -2.68 16.09
C LEU A 3 34.14 -2.55 14.70
N LEU A 4 33.80 -3.67 14.08
CA LEU A 4 33.05 -3.70 12.82
C LEU A 4 31.59 -3.98 13.12
N LEU A 5 30.71 -3.03 12.77
CA LEU A 5 29.28 -3.22 12.90
C LEU A 5 28.71 -4.06 11.75
N PRO A 6 27.64 -4.84 11.99
CA PRO A 6 26.96 -5.60 10.95
C PRO A 6 26.35 -4.68 9.87
N PRO A 7 26.08 -5.18 8.65
CA PRO A 7 25.42 -4.42 7.59
C PRO A 7 24.03 -3.89 7.97
N ALA A 8 23.32 -4.58 8.86
CA ALA A 8 22.05 -4.12 9.42
C ALA A 8 22.24 -3.72 10.88
N LEU A 9 21.97 -2.46 11.20
CA LEU A 9 22.10 -1.89 12.53
C LEU A 9 20.72 -1.45 13.04
N SER A 10 20.26 -2.03 14.14
CA SER A 10 19.05 -1.60 14.84
C SER A 10 19.42 -0.89 16.13
N LEU A 11 18.90 0.32 16.29
CA LEU A 11 19.01 1.17 17.48
C LEU A 11 17.62 1.54 18.00
N ASN A 12 16.67 0.62 17.91
CA ASN A 12 15.30 0.87 18.32
C ASN A 12 15.22 1.10 19.83
N GLN A 13 14.36 2.04 20.26
CA GLN A 13 14.12 2.35 21.67
C GLN A 13 15.39 2.72 22.48
N CYS A 14 16.44 3.16 21.79
CA CYS A 14 17.72 3.55 22.40
C CYS A 14 17.76 5.01 22.85
N ARG A 15 16.63 5.73 22.79
CA ARG A 15 16.48 7.15 23.17
C ARG A 15 17.40 8.07 22.37
N VAL A 16 17.70 7.71 21.12
CA VAL A 16 18.48 8.53 20.19
C VAL A 16 17.73 9.84 19.94
N LYS A 17 18.42 10.97 20.13
CA LYS A 17 17.85 12.32 19.93
C LYS A 17 18.56 13.11 18.84
N ASN A 18 19.85 12.84 18.66
CA ASN A 18 20.74 13.55 17.75
C ASN A 18 21.78 12.58 17.20
N ALA A 19 22.45 12.98 16.12
CA ALA A 19 23.45 12.17 15.44
C ALA A 19 24.70 11.93 16.29
N GLY A 20 25.04 12.88 17.17
CA GLY A 20 26.37 12.95 17.77
C GLY A 20 27.45 13.31 16.74
N PRO A 21 28.73 12.97 16.99
CA PRO A 21 29.84 13.31 16.10
C PRO A 21 29.83 12.47 14.81
N GLU A 22 29.57 13.11 13.67
CA GLU A 22 29.57 12.46 12.36
C GLU A 22 30.86 11.70 12.00
N PRO A 23 32.08 12.15 12.37
CA PRO A 23 33.28 11.36 12.15
C PRO A 23 33.22 10.00 12.83
N LYS A 24 32.60 9.92 14.02
CA LYS A 24 32.47 8.67 14.76
C LYS A 24 31.43 7.73 14.14
N ILE A 25 30.31 8.28 13.66
CA ILE A 25 29.33 7.53 12.88
C ILE A 25 30.01 6.96 11.63
N ARG A 26 30.79 7.76 10.91
CA ARG A 26 31.50 7.33 9.71
C ARG A 26 32.52 6.23 10.02
N GLU A 27 33.28 6.37 11.11
CA GLU A 27 34.26 5.37 11.54
C GLU A 27 33.60 4.02 11.86
N LEU A 28 32.50 4.01 12.62
CA LEU A 28 31.86 2.78 13.09
C LEU A 28 30.88 2.17 12.07
N CYS A 29 30.21 3.01 11.29
CA CYS A 29 29.05 2.64 10.48
C CYS A 29 29.31 2.71 8.96
N HIS A 30 30.56 2.79 8.49
CA HIS A 30 30.83 2.91 7.05
C HIS A 30 30.33 1.73 6.20
N ASN A 31 30.22 0.53 6.79
CA ASN A 31 29.74 -0.67 6.12
C ASN A 31 28.24 -0.96 6.35
N VAL A 32 27.55 -0.12 7.13
CA VAL A 32 26.12 -0.33 7.42
C VAL A 32 25.30 0.06 6.17
N GLU A 33 24.42 -0.85 5.76
CA GLU A 33 23.51 -0.72 4.62
C GLU A 33 22.06 -0.48 5.08
N GLU A 34 21.68 -0.97 6.25
CA GLU A 34 20.32 -0.83 6.80
C GLU A 34 20.37 -0.25 8.21
N LEU A 35 19.58 0.79 8.45
CA LEU A 35 19.51 1.45 9.73
C LEU A 35 18.07 1.51 10.23
N ASP A 36 17.83 0.86 11.36
CA ASP A 36 16.57 0.98 12.09
C ASP A 36 16.73 1.88 13.30
N LEU A 37 16.03 3.01 13.27
CA LEU A 37 15.97 4.03 14.33
C LEU A 37 14.54 4.17 14.86
N ALA A 38 13.70 3.16 14.71
CA ALA A 38 12.32 3.22 15.16
C ALA A 38 12.20 3.46 16.68
N SER A 39 11.10 4.11 17.08
CA SER A 39 10.74 4.35 18.49
C SER A 39 11.84 5.08 19.28
N ASN A 40 12.45 6.10 18.68
CA ASN A 40 13.45 6.95 19.32
C ASN A 40 12.87 8.35 19.62
N ASN A 41 13.74 9.32 19.94
CA ASN A 41 13.35 10.68 20.29
C ASN A 41 13.89 11.71 19.28
N ILE A 42 14.00 11.30 18.00
CA ILE A 42 14.47 12.17 16.93
C ILE A 42 13.30 13.04 16.48
N ILE A 43 13.41 14.35 16.68
CA ILE A 43 12.35 15.31 16.29
C ILE A 43 12.79 16.27 15.17
N ASP A 44 14.09 16.27 14.85
CA ASP A 44 14.69 17.19 13.89
C ASP A 44 15.25 16.42 12.69
N ILE A 45 14.80 16.83 11.50
CA ILE A 45 15.21 16.25 10.23
C ILE A 45 16.68 16.54 9.89
N ASP A 46 17.28 17.55 10.52
CA ASP A 46 18.70 17.81 10.40
C ASP A 46 19.55 16.75 11.08
N GLU A 47 19.09 16.24 12.23
CA GLU A 47 19.75 15.14 12.90
C GLU A 47 19.64 13.86 12.08
N VAL A 48 18.47 13.59 11.48
CA VAL A 48 18.31 12.51 10.51
C VAL A 48 19.33 12.66 9.38
N TYR A 49 19.42 13.85 8.75
CA TYR A 49 20.35 14.10 7.65
C TYR A 49 21.82 13.89 8.05
N LYS A 50 22.24 14.35 9.24
CA LYS A 50 23.60 14.14 9.76
C LYS A 50 23.93 12.66 9.93
N ILE A 51 22.98 11.87 10.45
CA ILE A 51 23.14 10.41 10.59
C ILE A 51 23.32 9.78 9.21
N VAL A 52 22.35 9.99 8.31
CA VAL A 52 22.34 9.28 7.03
C VAL A 52 23.48 9.69 6.09
N ARG A 53 23.93 10.96 6.12
CA ARG A 53 25.07 11.42 5.30
C ARG A 53 26.42 10.89 5.79
N ALA A 54 26.50 10.50 7.06
CA ALA A 54 27.71 9.90 7.63
C ALA A 54 27.82 8.39 7.34
N MET A 55 26.78 7.78 6.76
CA MET A 55 26.69 6.35 6.46
C MET A 55 26.66 6.13 4.93
N PRO A 56 27.84 6.07 4.26
CA PRO A 56 27.96 6.18 2.80
C PRO A 56 27.43 4.96 2.01
N ASN A 57 27.07 3.87 2.67
CA ASN A 57 26.52 2.66 2.03
C ASN A 57 25.06 2.39 2.38
N LEU A 58 24.40 3.34 3.07
CA LEU A 58 23.03 3.17 3.53
C LEU A 58 22.04 3.11 2.35
N ARG A 59 21.15 2.11 2.40
CA ARG A 59 20.13 1.80 1.39
C ARG A 59 18.73 1.78 1.98
N PHE A 60 18.60 1.45 3.25
CA PHE A 60 17.35 1.38 3.99
C PHE A 60 17.44 2.22 5.27
N VAL A 61 16.40 3.02 5.55
CA VAL A 61 16.28 3.78 6.78
C VAL A 61 14.86 3.65 7.34
N ASN A 62 14.75 3.20 8.58
CA ASN A 62 13.50 3.23 9.32
C ASN A 62 13.54 4.26 10.45
N LEU A 63 12.59 5.18 10.43
CA LEU A 63 12.41 6.27 11.40
C LEU A 63 11.05 6.19 12.09
N SER A 64 10.34 5.07 11.97
CA SER A 64 9.00 4.92 12.55
C SER A 64 8.93 5.32 14.01
N GLU A 65 7.78 5.86 14.43
CA GLU A 65 7.54 6.24 15.83
C GLU A 65 8.50 7.31 16.40
N ASN A 66 9.13 8.11 15.53
CA ASN A 66 9.79 9.36 15.90
C ASN A 66 8.86 10.53 15.55
N ASP A 67 8.45 11.36 16.52
CA ASP A 67 7.57 12.52 16.28
C ASP A 67 8.30 13.64 15.53
N LEU A 68 8.19 13.61 14.21
CA LEU A 68 8.76 14.58 13.29
C LEU A 68 7.82 15.77 13.03
N SER A 69 6.64 15.85 13.66
CA SER A 69 5.69 16.95 13.43
C SER A 69 6.23 18.32 13.87
N LYS A 70 7.13 18.33 14.87
CA LYS A 70 7.63 19.54 15.54
C LYS A 70 8.85 20.18 14.89
N CYS A 71 9.36 19.65 13.78
CA CYS A 71 10.51 20.25 13.12
C CYS A 71 10.12 21.61 12.50
N ASN A 72 10.74 22.69 12.98
CA ASN A 72 10.44 24.06 12.56
C ASN A 72 10.89 24.39 11.11
N ARG A 73 11.55 23.45 10.41
CA ARG A 73 12.23 23.70 9.13
C ARG A 73 11.44 23.26 7.90
N TYR A 74 10.18 22.86 8.05
CA TYR A 74 9.34 22.51 6.91
C TYR A 74 8.85 23.72 6.08
N SER A 75 9.27 24.93 6.43
CA SER A 75 8.92 26.14 5.69
C SER A 75 9.61 26.19 4.31
N SER A 76 8.90 26.70 3.32
CA SER A 76 9.38 26.83 1.92
C SER A 76 10.70 27.59 1.78
N LYS A 77 10.97 28.56 2.68
CA LYS A 77 12.24 29.29 2.75
C LYS A 77 13.43 28.40 3.11
N SER A 78 13.20 27.37 3.93
CA SER A 78 14.23 26.41 4.32
C SER A 78 14.48 25.39 3.20
N ILE A 79 13.42 24.96 2.50
CA ILE A 79 13.51 23.97 1.41
C ILE A 79 14.30 24.52 0.19
N GLY A 80 14.20 25.82 -0.10
CA GLY A 80 14.89 26.45 -1.25
C GLY A 80 16.38 26.79 -1.04
N SER A 81 16.86 26.78 0.22
CA SER A 81 18.19 27.30 0.58
C SER A 81 19.24 26.20 0.82
N ILE A 82 18.83 24.94 0.99
CA ILE A 82 19.78 23.92 1.43
C ILE A 82 20.40 23.17 0.26
N ASN A 83 21.63 23.54 -0.06
CA ASN A 83 22.53 22.81 -0.96
C ASN A 83 23.04 21.52 -0.26
N ARG A 84 22.14 20.58 0.04
CA ARG A 84 22.49 19.29 0.67
C ARG A 84 23.10 18.36 -0.37
N GLN A 85 24.02 17.52 0.09
CA GLN A 85 24.49 16.38 -0.69
C GLN A 85 23.29 15.43 -0.92
N LYS A 86 23.06 15.08 -2.18
CA LYS A 86 22.07 14.05 -2.54
C LYS A 86 22.55 12.68 -2.09
N LEU A 87 21.66 11.91 -1.48
CA LEU A 87 21.91 10.58 -0.93
C LEU A 87 21.28 9.53 -1.86
N GLU A 88 21.94 9.28 -3.00
CA GLU A 88 21.39 8.51 -4.13
C GLU A 88 21.36 6.98 -3.91
N LYS A 89 22.03 6.51 -2.86
CA LYS A 89 22.05 5.08 -2.50
C LYS A 89 20.82 4.63 -1.72
N ILE A 90 20.13 5.54 -1.02
CA ILE A 90 18.95 5.22 -0.22
C ILE A 90 17.78 4.89 -1.15
N LYS A 91 17.23 3.68 -0.99
CA LYS A 91 16.14 3.13 -1.81
C LYS A 91 14.85 2.95 -1.03
N SER A 92 14.91 2.74 0.28
CA SER A 92 13.73 2.55 1.12
C SER A 92 13.75 3.45 2.34
N LEU A 93 12.62 4.10 2.59
CA LEU A 93 12.41 5.03 3.70
C LEU A 93 11.10 4.73 4.41
N VAL A 94 11.20 4.40 5.69
CA VAL A 94 10.05 4.08 6.54
C VAL A 94 9.80 5.21 7.55
N LEU A 95 8.63 5.84 7.44
CA LEU A 95 8.19 7.00 8.23
C LEU A 95 6.80 6.76 8.85
N ASN A 96 6.48 5.51 9.21
CA ASN A 96 5.17 5.21 9.80
C ASN A 96 5.05 5.79 11.21
N ASN A 97 3.88 6.35 11.56
CA ASN A 97 3.61 6.93 12.87
C ASN A 97 4.66 7.98 13.31
N THR A 98 5.07 8.83 12.38
CA THR A 98 6.03 9.92 12.63
C THR A 98 5.38 11.29 12.67
N HIS A 99 4.11 11.41 12.25
CA HIS A 99 3.39 12.68 12.15
C HIS A 99 4.10 13.71 11.24
N ILE A 100 4.98 13.25 10.35
CA ILE A 100 5.73 14.11 9.43
C ILE A 100 4.77 14.79 8.44
N PRO A 101 4.78 16.13 8.30
CA PRO A 101 3.97 16.81 7.30
C PRO A 101 4.51 16.57 5.89
N TRP A 102 3.66 16.76 4.87
CA TRP A 102 4.04 16.54 3.46
C TRP A 102 5.24 17.37 3.01
N SER A 103 5.40 18.60 3.49
CA SER A 103 6.59 19.41 3.23
C SER A 103 7.89 18.79 3.77
N GLY A 104 7.81 18.06 4.90
CA GLY A 104 8.90 17.23 5.41
C GLY A 104 9.18 16.02 4.54
N VAL A 105 8.14 15.33 4.07
CA VAL A 105 8.27 14.24 3.10
C VAL A 105 8.96 14.74 1.83
N GLU A 106 8.52 15.86 1.25
CA GLU A 106 9.14 16.45 0.06
C GLU A 106 10.60 16.83 0.29
N LEU A 107 10.94 17.37 1.46
CA LEU A 107 12.33 17.67 1.81
C LEU A 107 13.19 16.39 1.77
N LEU A 108 12.72 15.30 2.40
CA LEU A 108 13.43 14.02 2.40
C LEU A 108 13.56 13.44 0.99
N LEU A 109 12.52 13.52 0.17
CA LEU A 109 12.57 13.05 -1.21
C LEU A 109 13.53 13.87 -2.08
N ASN A 110 13.70 15.17 -1.81
CA ASN A 110 14.72 15.98 -2.51
C ASN A 110 16.15 15.59 -2.08
N ILE A 111 16.34 15.20 -0.81
CA ILE A 111 17.63 14.75 -0.26
C ILE A 111 17.97 13.34 -0.75
N MET A 112 16.97 12.46 -0.83
CA MET A 112 17.08 11.05 -1.21
C MET A 112 16.32 10.77 -2.51
N PRO A 113 16.79 11.29 -3.66
CA PRO A 113 16.03 11.28 -4.92
C PRO A 113 15.84 9.89 -5.53
N SER A 114 16.53 8.88 -5.01
CA SER A 114 16.51 7.50 -5.53
C SER A 114 15.63 6.53 -4.74
N ILE A 115 14.79 7.04 -3.84
CA ILE A 115 13.81 6.23 -3.10
C ILE A 115 12.85 5.55 -4.08
N VAL A 116 12.63 4.26 -3.82
CA VAL A 116 11.74 3.35 -4.53
C VAL A 116 10.56 2.95 -3.64
N ASP A 117 10.83 2.71 -2.36
CA ASP A 117 9.88 2.25 -1.34
C ASP A 117 9.68 3.34 -0.28
N LEU A 118 8.44 3.80 -0.12
CA LEU A 118 8.09 4.88 0.80
C LEU A 118 6.94 4.44 1.71
N HIS A 119 7.17 4.44 3.03
CA HIS A 119 6.16 4.09 4.02
C HIS A 119 5.77 5.30 4.86
N LEU A 120 4.49 5.61 4.86
CA LEU A 120 3.85 6.81 5.40
C LEU A 120 2.54 6.47 6.14
N SER A 121 2.42 5.24 6.64
CA SER A 121 1.23 4.76 7.32
C SER A 121 1.11 5.37 8.73
N LEU A 122 -0.11 5.47 9.26
CA LEU A 122 -0.37 5.93 10.64
C LEU A 122 0.11 7.36 10.94
N ASN A 123 0.15 8.24 9.93
CA ASN A 123 0.62 9.63 10.11
C ASN A 123 -0.52 10.64 10.33
N ASN A 124 -1.76 10.16 10.50
CA ASN A 124 -2.95 10.99 10.67
C ASN A 124 -3.15 12.00 9.53
N TYR A 125 -2.77 11.64 8.30
CA TYR A 125 -3.01 12.50 7.15
C TYR A 125 -4.51 12.69 6.91
N GLU A 126 -4.89 13.94 6.68
CA GLU A 126 -6.27 14.32 6.33
C GLU A 126 -6.41 14.65 4.84
N SER A 127 -5.33 15.16 4.25
CA SER A 127 -5.23 15.45 2.81
C SER A 127 -3.79 15.29 2.33
N ILE A 128 -3.61 15.20 1.01
CA ILE A 128 -2.31 15.14 0.36
C ILE A 128 -1.90 16.57 0.00
N GLN A 129 -0.80 17.04 0.59
CA GLN A 129 -0.31 18.41 0.44
C GLN A 129 1.03 18.46 -0.32
N LEU A 130 1.13 17.67 -1.38
CA LEU A 130 2.31 17.62 -2.25
C LEU A 130 2.32 18.79 -3.24
N ASN A 131 3.50 19.24 -3.64
CA ASN A 131 3.64 20.25 -4.69
C ASN A 131 3.31 19.65 -6.06
N ALA A 132 2.16 20.04 -6.61
CA ALA A 132 1.64 19.54 -7.89
C ALA A 132 2.54 19.81 -9.13
N LYS A 133 3.62 20.58 -8.99
CA LYS A 133 4.64 20.83 -10.02
C LYS A 133 5.85 19.90 -9.93
N LYS A 134 6.03 19.19 -8.80
CA LYS A 134 7.13 18.25 -8.61
C LYS A 134 6.68 16.83 -8.93
N THR A 135 7.64 16.00 -9.35
CA THR A 135 7.42 14.57 -9.55
C THR A 135 8.62 13.78 -9.00
N TYR A 136 8.36 12.58 -8.51
CA TYR A 136 9.36 11.66 -7.99
C TYR A 136 9.23 10.32 -8.71
N PRO A 137 9.83 10.17 -9.91
CA PRO A 137 9.58 9.05 -10.81
C PRO A 137 10.20 7.72 -10.36
N ASN A 138 11.02 7.71 -9.32
CA ASN A 138 11.66 6.49 -8.81
C ASN A 138 10.77 5.69 -7.84
N ILE A 139 9.78 6.34 -7.23
CA ILE A 139 8.88 5.70 -6.27
C ILE A 139 7.97 4.71 -7.00
N LYS A 140 8.02 3.46 -6.55
CA LYS A 140 7.24 2.33 -7.08
C LYS A 140 6.29 1.75 -6.06
N PHE A 141 6.65 1.77 -4.78
CA PHE A 141 5.87 1.20 -3.69
C PHE A 141 5.56 2.27 -2.66
N LEU A 142 4.26 2.48 -2.41
CA LEU A 142 3.79 3.46 -1.43
C LEU A 142 2.84 2.83 -0.44
N TYR A 143 3.12 3.05 0.85
CA TYR A 143 2.31 2.54 1.96
C TYR A 143 1.74 3.72 2.75
N LEU A 144 0.43 3.88 2.74
CA LEU A 144 -0.32 4.99 3.34
C LEU A 144 -1.49 4.50 4.21
N SER A 145 -1.39 3.29 4.76
CA SER A 145 -2.49 2.69 5.52
C SER A 145 -2.69 3.35 6.88
N GLY A 146 -3.89 3.23 7.45
CA GLY A 146 -4.20 3.82 8.76
C GLY A 146 -4.18 5.34 8.77
N ASN A 147 -4.65 5.96 7.69
CA ASN A 147 -4.91 7.39 7.60
C ASN A 147 -6.41 7.60 7.34
N PRO A 148 -7.27 7.45 8.37
CA PRO A 148 -8.73 7.34 8.18
C PRO A 148 -9.38 8.63 7.67
N LYS A 149 -8.72 9.78 7.82
CA LYS A 149 -9.23 11.06 7.30
C LYS A 149 -8.95 11.25 5.80
N LEU A 150 -8.07 10.47 5.19
CA LEU A 150 -7.90 10.44 3.73
C LEU A 150 -9.12 9.75 3.07
N CYS A 151 -9.99 10.56 2.46
CA CYS A 151 -11.32 10.11 2.02
C CYS A 151 -11.75 10.58 0.63
N ASN A 152 -10.90 11.30 -0.12
CA ASN A 152 -11.27 11.83 -1.43
C ASN A 152 -10.29 11.46 -2.56
N TRP A 153 -10.80 11.51 -3.80
CA TRP A 153 -10.03 11.15 -4.98
C TRP A 153 -9.10 12.25 -5.50
N ASN A 154 -9.29 13.51 -5.10
CA ASN A 154 -8.40 14.60 -5.53
C ASN A 154 -6.99 14.40 -4.95
N ASP A 155 -6.94 13.96 -3.71
CA ASP A 155 -5.73 13.53 -3.02
C ASP A 155 -5.01 12.38 -3.75
N ILE A 156 -5.74 11.32 -4.10
CA ILE A 156 -5.18 10.17 -4.82
C ILE A 156 -4.70 10.59 -6.22
N LYS A 157 -5.44 11.47 -6.91
CA LYS A 157 -5.03 12.03 -8.22
C LYS A 157 -3.73 12.81 -8.12
N LEU A 158 -3.61 13.69 -7.12
CA LEU A 158 -2.38 14.45 -6.86
C LEU A 158 -1.21 13.51 -6.58
N LEU A 159 -1.45 12.47 -5.78
CA LEU A 159 -0.47 11.44 -5.46
C LEU A 159 -0.01 10.67 -6.71
N MET A 160 -0.94 10.18 -7.54
CA MET A 160 -0.61 9.47 -8.79
C MET A 160 0.16 10.37 -9.77
N LYS A 161 -0.17 11.67 -9.84
CA LYS A 161 0.56 12.64 -10.65
C LYS A 161 1.99 12.85 -10.13
N THR A 162 2.14 12.90 -8.82
CA THR A 162 3.44 13.13 -8.15
C THR A 162 4.35 11.90 -8.23
N PHE A 163 3.78 10.69 -8.23
CA PHE A 163 4.49 9.41 -8.35
C PHE A 163 4.10 8.68 -9.65
N PRO A 164 4.54 9.15 -10.83
CA PRO A 164 4.02 8.70 -12.11
C PRO A 164 4.36 7.24 -12.47
N LYS A 165 5.37 6.65 -11.81
CA LYS A 165 5.78 5.24 -11.99
C LYS A 165 5.34 4.33 -10.84
N LEU A 166 4.37 4.76 -10.03
CA LEU A 166 3.88 3.94 -8.92
C LEU A 166 3.26 2.63 -9.45
N GLU A 167 3.76 1.51 -8.93
CA GLU A 167 3.36 0.15 -9.29
C GLU A 167 2.51 -0.49 -8.18
N ALA A 168 2.70 -0.09 -6.92
CA ALA A 168 1.95 -0.61 -5.79
C ALA A 168 1.50 0.51 -4.85
N LEU A 169 0.20 0.52 -4.53
CA LEU A 169 -0.41 1.44 -3.58
C LEU A 169 -1.10 0.66 -2.46
N THR A 170 -0.64 0.85 -1.23
CA THR A 170 -1.25 0.25 -0.04
C THR A 170 -1.92 1.32 0.80
N MET A 171 -3.25 1.35 0.83
CA MET A 171 -4.04 2.34 1.56
C MET A 171 -5.14 1.65 2.39
N ALA A 172 -4.83 0.58 3.13
CA ALA A 172 -5.82 -0.01 4.03
C ALA A 172 -6.23 0.98 5.13
N ASP A 173 -7.43 0.84 5.68
CA ASP A 173 -7.90 1.67 6.81
C ASP A 173 -7.92 3.19 6.47
N CYS A 174 -8.26 3.51 5.22
CA CYS A 174 -8.66 4.85 4.76
C CYS A 174 -10.17 4.87 4.47
N ASN A 175 -10.75 6.05 4.24
CA ASN A 175 -12.20 6.23 4.22
C ASN A 175 -12.73 6.59 2.81
N ILE A 176 -12.26 5.89 1.78
CA ILE A 176 -12.71 6.06 0.39
C ILE A 176 -13.99 5.22 0.17
N ILE A 177 -15.11 5.89 -0.08
CA ILE A 177 -16.44 5.25 -0.14
C ILE A 177 -16.78 4.58 -1.47
N SER A 178 -16.09 4.93 -2.54
CA SER A 178 -16.36 4.40 -3.88
C SER A 178 -15.14 4.56 -4.79
N ILE A 179 -15.13 3.79 -5.89
CA ILE A 179 -14.12 3.88 -6.95
C ILE A 179 -14.85 4.28 -8.24
N PRO A 180 -14.96 5.58 -8.58
CA PRO A 180 -15.62 6.02 -9.81
C PRO A 180 -14.84 5.60 -11.06
N GLU A 181 -15.53 5.35 -12.18
CA GLU A 181 -14.89 4.92 -13.43
C GLU A 181 -13.87 5.95 -13.95
N HIS A 182 -14.21 7.24 -13.89
CA HIS A 182 -13.38 8.32 -14.41
C HIS A 182 -12.02 8.46 -13.70
N VAL A 183 -11.83 7.87 -12.51
CA VAL A 183 -10.54 7.96 -11.79
C VAL A 183 -9.53 6.91 -12.25
N LEU A 184 -9.97 5.85 -12.93
CA LEU A 184 -9.15 4.70 -13.31
C LEU A 184 -8.00 5.07 -14.25
N ILE A 185 -8.17 6.15 -15.04
CA ILE A 185 -7.12 6.70 -15.90
C ILE A 185 -5.83 7.05 -15.13
N HIS A 186 -5.97 7.40 -13.84
CA HIS A 186 -4.85 7.77 -12.98
C HIS A 186 -4.17 6.55 -12.35
N LEU A 187 -4.83 5.40 -12.32
CA LEU A 187 -4.37 4.17 -11.66
C LEU A 187 -3.82 3.13 -12.64
N LYS A 188 -3.72 3.46 -13.93
CA LYS A 188 -3.37 2.52 -15.02
C LYS A 188 -2.02 1.80 -14.86
N ASN A 189 -1.12 2.32 -14.04
CA ASN A 189 0.20 1.74 -13.79
C ASN A 189 0.22 0.76 -12.62
N LEU A 190 -0.83 0.73 -11.80
CA LEU A 190 -0.86 -0.13 -10.61
C LEU A 190 -0.93 -1.61 -10.98
N ILE A 191 -0.01 -2.36 -10.40
CA ILE A 191 0.09 -3.82 -10.40
C ILE A 191 -0.52 -4.38 -9.12
N SER A 192 -0.37 -3.66 -8.00
CA SER A 192 -0.87 -4.04 -6.69
C SER A 192 -1.65 -2.89 -6.03
N LEU A 193 -2.82 -3.21 -5.47
CA LEU A 193 -3.65 -2.26 -4.74
C LEU A 193 -4.16 -2.90 -3.45
N ASN A 194 -4.07 -2.17 -2.34
CA ASN A 194 -4.72 -2.55 -1.07
C ASN A 194 -5.72 -1.46 -0.65
N ILE A 195 -7.00 -1.85 -0.66
CA ILE A 195 -8.17 -1.05 -0.26
C ILE A 195 -8.91 -1.68 0.92
N SER A 196 -8.22 -2.53 1.70
CA SER A 196 -8.86 -3.23 2.81
C SER A 196 -9.45 -2.23 3.81
N ASN A 197 -10.61 -2.56 4.35
CA ASN A 197 -11.37 -1.75 5.32
C ASN A 197 -11.81 -0.37 4.78
N TRP A 198 -11.88 -0.19 3.46
CA TRP A 198 -12.59 0.95 2.88
C TRP A 198 -14.10 0.78 3.02
N PRO A 199 -14.88 1.85 3.25
CA PRO A 199 -16.34 1.81 3.37
C PRO A 199 -17.05 1.67 2.01
N ILE A 200 -16.56 0.78 1.14
CA ILE A 200 -17.19 0.47 -0.16
C ILE A 200 -18.39 -0.44 0.06
N ASN A 201 -19.56 0.08 -0.29
CA ASN A 201 -20.85 -0.63 -0.18
C ASN A 201 -21.41 -1.10 -1.55
N SER A 202 -20.69 -0.90 -2.65
CA SER A 202 -21.18 -1.18 -4.01
C SER A 202 -20.23 -2.02 -4.84
N TRP A 203 -20.78 -3.09 -5.45
CA TRP A 203 -20.04 -3.96 -6.37
C TRP A 203 -19.53 -3.24 -7.61
N ILE A 204 -20.22 -2.18 -8.05
CA ILE A 204 -19.80 -1.38 -9.21
C ILE A 204 -18.38 -0.82 -9.01
N SER A 205 -18.04 -0.40 -7.79
CA SER A 205 -16.68 0.07 -7.49
C SER A 205 -15.62 -1.02 -7.64
N ILE A 206 -15.97 -2.26 -7.33
CA ILE A 206 -15.08 -3.42 -7.47
C ILE A 206 -14.98 -3.81 -8.94
N ASP A 207 -16.11 -3.87 -9.65
CA ASP A 207 -16.16 -4.23 -11.08
C ASP A 207 -15.36 -3.24 -11.94
N HIS A 208 -15.31 -1.95 -11.57
CA HIS A 208 -14.46 -0.95 -12.21
C HIS A 208 -12.96 -1.31 -12.24
N LEU A 209 -12.46 -2.07 -11.25
CA LEU A 209 -11.06 -2.49 -11.20
C LEU A 209 -10.67 -3.36 -12.40
N ASN A 210 -11.62 -4.02 -13.06
CA ASN A 210 -11.37 -4.81 -14.28
C ASN A 210 -10.81 -4.00 -15.43
N ARG A 211 -11.01 -2.68 -15.43
CA ARG A 211 -10.50 -1.78 -16.47
C ARG A 211 -9.05 -1.37 -16.24
N LEU A 212 -8.45 -1.73 -15.10
CA LEU A 212 -7.04 -1.47 -14.83
C LEU A 212 -6.17 -2.52 -15.56
N PRO A 213 -5.33 -2.10 -16.51
CA PRO A 213 -4.69 -3.04 -17.43
C PRO A 213 -3.62 -3.92 -16.79
N LYS A 214 -2.99 -3.44 -15.71
CA LYS A 214 -1.85 -4.10 -15.05
C LYS A 214 -2.18 -4.68 -13.68
N LEU A 215 -3.38 -4.42 -13.15
CA LEU A 215 -3.72 -4.81 -11.78
C LEU A 215 -3.90 -6.33 -11.69
N ILE A 216 -2.99 -6.98 -10.97
CA ILE A 216 -2.99 -8.43 -10.76
C ILE A 216 -2.98 -8.83 -9.27
N LYS A 217 -2.69 -7.89 -8.36
CA LYS A 217 -2.71 -8.11 -6.91
C LYS A 217 -3.70 -7.17 -6.25
N LEU A 218 -4.69 -7.73 -5.56
CA LEU A 218 -5.69 -6.97 -4.83
C LEU A 218 -5.76 -7.43 -3.37
N ARG A 219 -5.82 -6.48 -2.45
CA ARG A 219 -6.28 -6.70 -1.07
C ARG A 219 -7.48 -5.81 -0.82
N CYS A 220 -8.59 -6.41 -0.40
CA CYS A 220 -9.87 -5.74 -0.20
C CYS A 220 -10.69 -6.43 0.91
N GLN A 221 -10.03 -6.97 1.93
CA GLN A 221 -10.73 -7.54 3.09
C GLN A 221 -11.49 -6.44 3.84
N GLY A 222 -12.58 -6.79 4.50
CA GLY A 222 -13.32 -5.87 5.39
C GLY A 222 -14.05 -4.72 4.68
N ILE A 223 -14.18 -4.74 3.36
CA ILE A 223 -15.07 -3.78 2.67
C ILE A 223 -16.55 -4.19 2.88
N PRO A 224 -17.46 -3.25 3.22
CA PRO A 224 -18.85 -3.58 3.56
C PRO A 224 -19.65 -4.33 2.49
N VAL A 225 -19.36 -4.15 1.20
CA VAL A 225 -20.06 -4.87 0.12
C VAL A 225 -19.90 -6.40 0.23
N LEU A 226 -18.86 -6.88 0.91
CA LEU A 226 -18.65 -8.31 1.17
C LEU A 226 -19.52 -8.85 2.31
N ASN A 227 -20.18 -8.00 3.10
CA ASN A 227 -21.01 -8.44 4.23
C ASN A 227 -22.32 -9.11 3.82
N ARG A 228 -22.60 -9.17 2.51
CA ARG A 228 -23.73 -9.91 1.95
C ARG A 228 -23.51 -11.43 1.90
N PHE A 229 -22.29 -11.88 2.15
CA PHE A 229 -21.93 -13.30 2.19
C PHE A 229 -21.50 -13.67 3.60
N ASP A 230 -21.89 -14.84 4.06
CA ASP A 230 -21.63 -15.25 5.44
C ASP A 230 -20.18 -15.69 5.61
N THR A 231 -19.68 -16.52 4.69
CA THR A 231 -18.37 -17.15 4.81
C THR A 231 -17.25 -16.36 4.13
N ALA A 232 -16.01 -16.58 4.57
CA ALA A 232 -14.82 -16.02 3.90
C ALA A 232 -14.63 -16.60 2.49
N ASP A 233 -15.00 -17.88 2.30
CA ASP A 233 -14.86 -18.58 1.03
C ASP A 233 -15.81 -18.04 -0.03
N GLU A 234 -17.08 -17.78 0.31
CA GLU A 234 -18.04 -17.15 -0.61
C GLU A 234 -17.55 -15.75 -1.04
N ARG A 235 -17.12 -14.92 -0.08
CA ARG A 235 -16.57 -13.58 -0.37
C ARG A 235 -15.41 -13.67 -1.36
N ARG A 236 -14.51 -14.63 -1.13
CA ARG A 236 -13.34 -14.87 -1.99
C ARG A 236 -13.75 -15.35 -3.38
N GLN A 237 -14.63 -16.34 -3.48
CA GLN A 237 -15.14 -16.87 -4.76
C GLN A 237 -15.81 -15.78 -5.59
N HIS A 238 -16.67 -14.96 -4.96
CA HIS A 238 -17.33 -13.84 -5.63
C HIS A 238 -16.33 -12.81 -6.16
N LEU A 239 -15.28 -12.48 -5.40
CA LEU A 239 -14.22 -11.58 -5.86
C LEU A 239 -13.42 -12.19 -7.02
N ILE A 240 -13.05 -13.46 -6.95
CA ILE A 240 -12.29 -14.16 -8.00
C ILE A 240 -13.07 -14.19 -9.32
N ALA A 241 -14.36 -14.53 -9.27
CA ALA A 241 -15.22 -14.60 -10.44
C ALA A 241 -15.46 -13.21 -11.06
N ARG A 242 -15.62 -12.18 -10.23
CA ARG A 242 -15.80 -10.78 -10.67
C ARG A 242 -14.54 -10.16 -11.28
N LEU A 243 -13.36 -10.61 -10.85
CA LEU A 243 -12.08 -9.99 -11.18
C LEU A 243 -11.16 -10.95 -11.96
N PRO A 244 -11.41 -11.17 -13.27
CA PRO A 244 -10.70 -12.16 -14.09
C PRO A 244 -9.18 -11.99 -14.16
N ARG A 245 -8.67 -10.77 -14.00
CA ARG A 245 -7.22 -10.48 -14.12
C ARG A 245 -6.45 -10.62 -12.81
N ILE A 246 -7.14 -10.68 -11.67
CA ILE A 246 -6.48 -10.76 -10.37
C ILE A 246 -5.87 -12.16 -10.21
N GLN A 247 -4.57 -12.21 -9.93
CA GLN A 247 -3.82 -13.45 -9.74
C GLN A 247 -3.49 -13.68 -8.26
N ARG A 248 -3.43 -12.62 -7.45
CA ARG A 248 -3.25 -12.71 -6.00
C ARG A 248 -4.32 -11.88 -5.29
N LEU A 249 -5.13 -12.53 -4.47
CA LEU A 249 -6.21 -11.90 -3.74
C LEU A 249 -6.01 -12.08 -2.23
N ASN A 250 -6.03 -10.98 -1.49
CA ASN A 250 -6.02 -10.99 -0.02
C ASN A 250 -4.82 -11.74 0.59
N GLY A 251 -3.69 -11.76 -0.12
CA GLY A 251 -2.44 -12.34 0.35
C GLY A 251 -2.14 -13.74 -0.16
N SER A 252 -3.08 -14.44 -0.81
CA SER A 252 -2.87 -15.75 -1.44
C SER A 252 -3.03 -15.70 -2.95
N ASP A 253 -2.26 -16.53 -3.65
CA ASP A 253 -2.38 -16.70 -5.10
C ASP A 253 -3.69 -17.42 -5.44
N ILE A 254 -4.18 -17.24 -6.66
CA ILE A 254 -5.38 -17.89 -7.20
C ILE A 254 -4.91 -18.92 -8.23
N SER A 255 -5.22 -20.19 -8.01
CA SER A 255 -4.96 -21.23 -9.00
C SER A 255 -6.00 -21.23 -10.11
N ASP A 256 -5.69 -21.85 -11.24
CA ASP A 256 -6.64 -21.99 -12.35
C ASP A 256 -7.87 -22.83 -11.93
N ASP A 257 -7.67 -23.90 -11.16
CA ASP A 257 -8.76 -24.71 -10.61
C ASP A 257 -9.66 -23.91 -9.65
N GLU A 258 -9.06 -23.10 -8.77
CA GLU A 258 -9.81 -22.22 -7.87
C GLU A 258 -10.62 -21.20 -8.66
N ARG A 259 -10.05 -20.65 -9.73
CA ARG A 259 -10.72 -19.70 -10.62
C ARG A 259 -11.93 -20.32 -11.31
N VAL A 260 -11.76 -21.49 -11.94
CA VAL A 260 -12.86 -22.20 -12.60
C VAL A 260 -13.96 -22.56 -11.60
N PHE A 261 -13.56 -23.03 -10.41
CA PHE A 261 -14.52 -23.34 -9.36
C PHE A 261 -15.31 -22.10 -8.91
N ALA A 262 -14.62 -21.00 -8.61
CA ALA A 262 -15.23 -19.75 -8.18
C ALA A 262 -16.19 -19.17 -9.25
N GLU A 263 -15.81 -19.23 -10.53
CA GLU A 263 -16.65 -18.76 -11.63
C GLU A 263 -17.94 -19.59 -11.79
N ARG A 264 -17.86 -20.92 -11.66
CA ARG A 264 -19.04 -21.79 -11.66
C ARG A 264 -19.92 -21.57 -10.43
N ALA A 265 -19.31 -21.41 -9.26
CA ALA A 265 -20.02 -21.08 -8.02
C ALA A 265 -20.78 -19.75 -8.15
N PHE A 266 -20.16 -18.74 -8.76
CA PHE A 266 -20.77 -17.44 -9.04
C PHE A 266 -22.02 -17.55 -9.93
N ILE A 267 -21.96 -18.33 -11.01
CA ILE A 267 -23.14 -18.58 -11.87
C ILE A 267 -24.26 -19.23 -11.05
N ARG A 268 -23.95 -20.30 -10.30
CA ARG A 268 -24.93 -21.01 -9.47
C ARG A 268 -25.57 -20.10 -8.43
N TRP A 269 -24.79 -19.22 -7.81
CA TRP A 269 -25.29 -18.27 -6.83
C TRP A 269 -26.36 -17.35 -7.42
N PHE A 270 -26.14 -16.77 -8.61
CA PHE A 270 -27.13 -15.90 -9.27
C PHE A 270 -28.34 -16.66 -9.88
N ILE A 271 -28.23 -17.97 -10.08
CA ILE A 271 -29.37 -18.84 -10.43
C ILE A 271 -30.22 -19.10 -9.19
N ALA A 272 -29.58 -19.37 -8.05
CA ALA A 272 -30.25 -19.62 -6.77
C ALA A 272 -30.87 -18.36 -6.15
N ASN A 273 -30.37 -17.18 -6.50
CA ASN A 273 -30.83 -15.87 -6.02
C ASN A 273 -31.37 -15.04 -7.21
N PRO A 274 -32.53 -15.39 -7.80
CA PRO A 274 -33.05 -14.76 -9.02
C PRO A 274 -33.42 -13.28 -8.84
N GLU A 275 -33.70 -12.84 -7.62
CA GLU A 275 -33.97 -11.45 -7.24
C GLU A 275 -32.74 -10.54 -7.29
N GLU A 276 -31.53 -11.12 -7.27
CA GLU A 276 -30.29 -10.37 -7.35
C GLU A 276 -29.99 -9.91 -8.78
N SER A 277 -29.62 -8.63 -8.91
CA SER A 277 -29.24 -8.05 -10.21
C SER A 277 -27.94 -8.69 -10.73
N LYS A 278 -28.03 -9.31 -11.89
CA LYS A 278 -26.91 -10.01 -12.55
C LYS A 278 -25.94 -9.00 -13.16
N PRO A 279 -24.66 -8.95 -12.73
CA PRO A 279 -23.66 -8.07 -13.35
C PRO A 279 -23.30 -8.58 -14.75
N THR A 280 -22.71 -7.73 -15.60
CA THR A 280 -22.19 -8.10 -16.93
C THR A 280 -21.36 -9.38 -16.89
N ARG A 281 -20.51 -9.52 -15.85
CA ARG A 281 -19.66 -10.68 -15.64
C ARG A 281 -20.43 -12.01 -15.53
N PHE A 282 -21.67 -12.01 -15.04
CA PHE A 282 -22.49 -13.23 -14.98
C PHE A 282 -22.72 -13.78 -16.39
N PHE A 283 -23.13 -12.93 -17.33
CA PHE A 283 -23.41 -13.33 -18.71
C PHE A 283 -22.15 -13.77 -19.45
N GLU A 284 -21.03 -13.05 -19.27
CA GLU A 284 -19.72 -13.46 -19.79
C GLU A 284 -19.33 -14.88 -19.31
N LEU A 285 -19.56 -15.18 -18.03
CA LEU A 285 -19.23 -16.48 -17.47
C LEU A 285 -20.14 -17.60 -18.00
N GLN A 286 -21.41 -17.31 -18.32
CA GLN A 286 -22.29 -18.28 -18.97
C GLN A 286 -21.81 -18.62 -20.38
N GLU A 287 -21.26 -17.66 -21.12
CA GLU A 287 -20.65 -17.92 -22.43
C GLU A 287 -19.39 -18.78 -22.32
N ILE A 288 -18.58 -18.59 -21.26
CA ILE A 288 -17.34 -19.33 -21.01
C ILE A 288 -17.62 -20.77 -20.54
N HIS A 289 -18.52 -20.94 -19.55
CA HIS A 289 -18.73 -22.23 -18.87
C HIS A 289 -19.94 -23.01 -19.37
N GLY A 290 -20.78 -22.40 -20.22
CA GLY A 290 -22.03 -22.97 -20.69
C GLY A 290 -23.07 -23.10 -19.57
N ARG A 291 -23.94 -24.10 -19.71
CA ARG A 291 -24.95 -24.44 -18.70
C ARG A 291 -24.28 -25.06 -17.48
N VAL A 292 -24.39 -24.38 -16.33
CA VAL A 292 -23.88 -24.88 -15.04
C VAL A 292 -25.05 -25.44 -14.24
N GLU A 293 -25.07 -26.77 -14.06
CA GLU A 293 -26.09 -27.43 -13.25
C GLU A 293 -25.97 -27.06 -11.75
N PRO A 294 -27.08 -27.06 -11.00
CA PRO A 294 -27.06 -26.99 -9.55
C PRO A 294 -26.16 -28.07 -8.93
N LEU A 295 -25.63 -27.82 -7.73
CA LEU A 295 -24.92 -28.86 -6.99
C LEU A 295 -25.94 -29.93 -6.57
N ALA A 296 -25.60 -31.21 -6.80
CA ALA A 296 -26.44 -32.32 -6.35
C ALA A 296 -26.37 -32.43 -4.81
N GLU A 297 -27.52 -32.59 -4.16
CA GLU A 297 -27.57 -32.96 -2.75
C GLU A 297 -27.15 -34.43 -2.62
N VAL A 298 -25.89 -34.66 -2.25
CA VAL A 298 -25.39 -36.01 -1.97
C VAL A 298 -25.46 -36.24 -0.46
N ASN A 299 -26.47 -36.99 -0.02
CA ASN A 299 -26.53 -37.46 1.36
C ASN A 299 -25.60 -38.66 1.54
N LEU A 300 -24.43 -38.44 2.14
CA LEU A 300 -23.47 -39.49 2.48
C LEU A 300 -23.72 -40.15 3.85
N SER A 301 -24.87 -39.89 4.48
CA SER A 301 -25.24 -40.55 5.73
C SER A 301 -25.34 -42.07 5.52
N PRO A 302 -24.86 -42.88 6.47
CA PRO A 302 -24.96 -44.34 6.35
C PRO A 302 -26.43 -44.77 6.22
N PRO A 303 -26.73 -45.79 5.39
CA PRO A 303 -28.09 -46.29 5.24
C PRO A 303 -28.60 -46.75 6.60
N LYS A 304 -29.79 -46.28 6.99
CA LYS A 304 -30.49 -46.78 8.16
C LYS A 304 -30.93 -48.21 7.84
N TYR A 305 -30.22 -49.20 8.37
CA TYR A 305 -30.70 -50.58 8.40
C TYR A 305 -31.91 -50.63 9.34
N ALA A 306 -33.05 -51.07 8.79
CA ALA A 306 -34.32 -51.26 9.50
C ALA A 306 -34.32 -52.56 10.31
#